data_AF-A0AAE2A3K9-F1
#
_entry.id   AF-A0AAE2A3K9-F1
#
_cell.length_a   1.000
_cell.length_b   1.000
_cell.length_c   1.000
_cell.angle_alpha   90.00
_cell.angle_beta   90.00
_cell.angle_gamma   90.00
#
_symmetry.space_group_name_H-M   'P 1'
#
loop_
_entity.id
_entity.type
_entity.pdbx_description
1 polymer ?
#
loop_
_entity_poly.entity_id
_entity_poly.type
_entity_poly.pdbx_seq_one_letter_code
_entity_poly.pdbx_strand_id
1 'polypeptide(L)'
;MNDVTSKDADDAIEVLSRFLRDSLDIEAKDVPDIDDVKVAIAALIIWNNFDETDYEIKNLIRVFESKKAISYADLNSQLKDFVPYAMQLREIQKARSVFDDPSPDDLF
;
A
#
# COMPACT_ATOMS: atom_id res chain seq x y z
N MET A 1 -4.01 17.72 7.71
CA MET A 1 -3.94 16.68 6.66
C MET A 1 -2.50 16.22 6.66
N ASN A 2 -2.27 14.95 7.01
CA ASN A 2 -0.93 14.39 6.86
C ASN A 2 -0.73 14.16 5.37
N ASP A 3 0.03 15.05 4.73
CA ASP A 3 0.36 14.88 3.32
C ASP A 3 1.26 13.64 3.20
N VAL A 4 0.71 12.57 2.63
CA VAL A 4 1.45 11.36 2.30
C VAL A 4 2.26 11.65 1.05
N THR A 5 3.56 11.39 1.09
CA THR A 5 4.46 11.62 -0.04
C THR A 5 4.55 10.40 -0.95
N SER A 6 5.08 10.60 -2.16
CA SER A 6 5.32 9.50 -3.10
C SER A 6 6.29 8.46 -2.56
N LYS A 7 7.20 8.88 -1.68
CA LYS A 7 8.11 7.99 -0.95
C LYS A 7 7.34 7.16 0.08
N ASP A 8 6.44 7.77 0.85
CA ASP A 8 5.64 7.04 1.84
C ASP A 8 4.79 5.95 1.18
N ALA A 9 4.28 6.20 -0.03
CA ALA A 9 3.56 5.21 -0.81
C ALA A 9 4.47 4.07 -1.32
N ASP A 10 5.69 4.38 -1.77
CA ASP A 10 6.66 3.36 -2.18
C ASP A 10 7.12 2.51 -0.98
N ASP A 11 7.42 3.14 0.16
CA ASP A 11 7.80 2.48 1.42
C ASP A 11 6.65 1.59 1.94
N ALA A 12 5.40 2.07 1.87
CA ALA A 12 4.22 1.29 2.25
C ALA A 12 4.03 0.05 1.37
N ILE A 13 4.22 0.18 0.05
CA ILE A 13 4.17 -0.97 -0.88
C ILE A 13 5.26 -1.98 -0.52
N GLU A 14 6.48 -1.52 -0.22
CA GLU A 14 7.59 -2.39 0.15
C GLU A 14 7.29 -3.19 1.43
N VAL A 15 6.81 -2.52 2.48
CA VAL A 15 6.45 -3.15 3.76
C VAL A 15 5.39 -4.23 3.55
N LEU A 16 4.31 -3.91 2.84
CA LEU A 16 3.21 -4.86 2.62
C LEU A 16 3.60 -6.01 1.69
N SER A 17 4.43 -5.75 0.68
CA SER A 17 4.93 -6.80 -0.23
C SER A 17 5.89 -7.74 0.48
N ARG A 18 6.78 -7.20 1.32
CA ARG A 18 7.68 -7.99 2.17
C ARG A 18 6.86 -8.86 3.12
N PHE A 19 5.84 -8.29 3.76
CA PHE A 19 4.93 -9.06 4.60
C PHE A 19 4.29 -10.22 3.83
N LEU A 20 3.73 -9.96 2.64
CA LEU A 20 3.07 -11.01 1.85
C LEU A 20 4.03 -12.16 1.52
N ARG A 21 5.26 -11.84 1.13
CA ARG A 21 6.31 -12.84 0.86
C ARG A 21 6.66 -13.63 2.12
N ASP A 22 6.93 -12.93 3.22
CA ASP A 22 7.40 -13.53 4.46
C ASP A 22 6.27 -14.33 5.15
N SER A 23 5.00 -13.98 4.93
CA SER A 23 3.82 -14.73 5.41
C SER A 23 3.67 -16.14 4.81
N LEU A 24 4.30 -16.38 3.66
CA LEU A 24 4.34 -17.69 2.99
C LEU A 24 5.57 -18.51 3.39
N ASP A 25 6.54 -17.88 4.07
CA ASP A 25 7.78 -18.49 4.51
C ASP A 25 7.70 -18.88 5.99
N ILE A 26 7.73 -20.19 6.24
CA ILE A 26 7.61 -20.77 7.59
C ILE A 26 8.88 -20.48 8.43
N GLU A 27 9.99 -20.10 7.79
CA GLU A 27 11.26 -19.77 8.44
C GLU A 27 11.49 -18.27 8.65
N ALA A 28 10.53 -17.41 8.28
CA ALA A 28 10.65 -15.96 8.43
C ALA A 28 10.88 -15.57 9.90
N LYS A 29 12.05 -14.98 10.18
CA LYS A 29 12.44 -14.52 11.53
C LYS A 29 11.98 -13.11 11.86
N ASP A 30 11.60 -12.34 10.85
CA ASP A 30 11.38 -10.90 10.94
C ASP A 30 9.93 -10.61 10.57
N VAL A 31 9.09 -10.53 11.60
CA VAL A 31 7.65 -10.29 11.50
C VAL A 31 7.43 -8.78 11.62
N PRO A 32 6.90 -8.09 10.60
CA PRO A 32 6.61 -6.66 10.73
C PRO A 32 5.50 -6.45 11.77
N ASP A 33 5.61 -5.35 12.51
CA ASP A 33 4.61 -4.99 13.51
C ASP A 33 3.25 -4.75 12.82
N ILE A 34 2.17 -5.16 13.47
CA ILE A 34 0.83 -4.90 12.95
C ILE A 34 0.56 -3.39 12.86
N ASP A 35 1.16 -2.58 13.71
CA ASP A 35 1.04 -1.12 13.65
C ASP A 35 1.75 -0.56 12.40
N ASP A 36 2.90 -1.11 12.01
CA ASP A 36 3.58 -0.74 10.74
C ASP A 36 2.72 -1.08 9.52
N VAL A 37 2.07 -2.25 9.56
CA VAL A 37 1.14 -2.68 8.50
C VAL A 37 -0.06 -1.74 8.42
N LYS A 38 -0.63 -1.31 9.55
CA LYS A 38 -1.75 -0.34 9.58
C LYS A 38 -1.34 1.00 8.99
N VAL A 39 -0.16 1.50 9.36
CA VAL A 39 0.37 2.76 8.84
C VAL A 39 0.57 2.66 7.33
N ALA A 40 1.13 1.55 6.83
CA ALA A 40 1.32 1.34 5.40
C ALA A 40 0.00 1.31 4.62
N ILE A 41 -1.03 0.62 5.13
CA ILE A 41 -2.36 0.59 4.49
C ILE A 41 -2.98 1.99 4.46
N ALA A 42 -2.94 2.71 5.58
CA ALA A 42 -3.48 4.06 5.67
C ALA A 42 -2.78 5.01 4.69
N ALA A 43 -1.45 4.92 4.56
CA ALA A 43 -0.68 5.69 3.61
C ALA A 43 -1.15 5.44 2.17
N LEU A 44 -1.40 4.18 1.79
CA LEU A 44 -1.87 3.84 0.44
C LEU A 44 -3.32 4.26 0.17
N ILE A 45 -4.20 4.22 1.17
CA ILE A 45 -5.57 4.73 1.04
C ILE A 45 -5.56 6.24 0.78
N ILE A 46 -4.80 6.98 1.58
CA ILE A 46 -4.68 8.44 1.44
C ILE A 46 -4.02 8.79 0.10
N TRP A 47 -2.91 8.15 -0.24
CA TRP A 47 -2.16 8.43 -1.47
C TRP A 47 -2.98 8.19 -2.74
N ASN A 48 -3.72 7.07 -2.80
CA ASN A 48 -4.54 6.75 -3.96
C ASN A 48 -5.90 7.44 -3.95
N ASN A 49 -6.20 8.25 -2.92
CA ASN A 49 -7.49 8.89 -2.70
C ASN A 49 -8.64 7.88 -2.82
N PHE A 50 -8.47 6.71 -2.20
CA PHE A 50 -9.51 5.69 -2.19
C PHE A 50 -10.73 6.16 -1.42
N ASP A 51 -11.92 5.83 -1.93
CA ASP A 51 -13.16 6.15 -1.27
C ASP A 51 -13.33 5.26 -0.03
N GLU A 52 -13.27 5.85 1.16
CA GLU A 52 -13.47 5.14 2.42
C GLU A 52 -14.90 4.61 2.60
N THR A 53 -15.84 5.03 1.74
CA THR A 53 -17.20 4.48 1.69
C THR A 53 -17.31 3.23 0.83
N ASP A 54 -16.29 2.94 0.01
CA ASP A 54 -16.18 1.68 -0.72
C ASP A 54 -16.16 0.51 0.27
N TYR A 55 -16.95 -0.51 -0.02
CA TYR A 55 -17.11 -1.65 0.86
C TYR A 55 -15.77 -2.35 1.15
N GLU A 56 -14.89 -2.47 0.15
CA GLU A 56 -13.61 -3.15 0.29
C GLU A 56 -12.67 -2.34 1.18
N ILE A 57 -12.56 -1.03 0.95
CA ILE A 57 -11.72 -0.12 1.73
C ILE A 57 -12.24 -0.01 3.16
N LYS A 58 -13.55 0.13 3.34
CA LYS A 58 -14.18 0.18 4.66
C LYS A 58 -14.01 -1.12 5.44
N ASN A 59 -14.13 -2.26 4.76
CA ASN A 59 -13.92 -3.56 5.39
C ASN A 59 -12.44 -3.75 5.77
N LEU A 60 -11.51 -3.31 4.91
CA LEU A 60 -10.08 -3.28 5.19
C LEU A 60 -9.81 -2.44 6.44
N ILE A 61 -10.20 -1.16 6.47
CA ILE A 61 -10.00 -0.29 7.65
C ILE A 61 -10.57 -0.95 8.91
N ARG A 62 -11.81 -1.44 8.86
CA ARG A 62 -12.48 -2.07 10.01
C ARG A 62 -11.76 -3.31 10.53
N VAL A 63 -11.29 -4.19 9.64
CA VAL A 63 -10.57 -5.42 10.01
C VAL A 63 -9.26 -5.09 10.73
N PHE A 64 -8.59 -4.01 10.33
CA PHE A 64 -7.31 -3.62 10.87
C PHE A 64 -7.41 -2.75 12.14
N GLU A 65 -8.41 -1.88 12.25
CA GLU A 65 -8.63 -1.09 13.47
C GLU A 65 -9.09 -1.96 14.64
N SER A 66 -9.93 -2.97 14.37
CA SER A 66 -10.53 -3.81 15.41
C SER A 66 -9.60 -4.86 16.02
N LYS A 67 -8.46 -5.14 15.37
CA LYS A 67 -7.54 -6.22 15.78
C LYS A 67 -6.24 -5.65 16.35
N LYS A 68 -5.92 -6.04 17.60
CA LYS A 68 -4.61 -5.82 18.24
C LYS A 68 -3.52 -6.76 17.69
N ALA A 69 -3.94 -7.88 17.11
CA ALA A 69 -3.09 -8.83 16.42
C ALA A 69 -3.94 -9.51 15.34
N ILE A 70 -3.35 -9.72 14.17
CA ILE A 70 -3.99 -10.37 13.03
C ILE A 70 -3.17 -11.62 12.70
N SER A 71 -3.85 -12.72 12.34
CA SER A 71 -3.12 -13.91 11.91
C SER A 71 -2.53 -13.69 10.52
N TYR A 72 -1.41 -14.34 10.22
CA TYR A 72 -0.80 -14.27 8.89
C TYR A 72 -1.75 -14.67 7.76
N ALA A 73 -2.55 -15.70 7.98
CA ALA A 73 -3.54 -16.16 7.00
C ALA A 73 -4.63 -15.11 6.74
N ASP A 74 -5.13 -14.46 7.80
CA ASP A 74 -6.10 -13.38 7.67
C ASP A 74 -5.48 -12.18 6.93
N LEU A 75 -4.25 -11.81 7.31
CA LEU A 75 -3.57 -10.65 6.73
C LEU A 75 -3.28 -10.85 5.25
N ASN A 76 -2.74 -12.02 4.90
CA ASN A 76 -2.49 -12.39 3.51
C ASN A 76 -3.79 -12.39 2.70
N SER A 77 -4.88 -12.93 3.25
CA SER A 77 -6.19 -12.90 2.58
C SER A 77 -6.71 -11.48 2.30
N GLN A 78 -6.44 -10.51 3.17
CA GLN A 78 -6.82 -9.10 2.94
C GLN A 78 -5.86 -8.37 1.98
N LEU A 79 -4.56 -8.64 2.07
CA LEU A 79 -3.53 -7.90 1.35
C LEU A 79 -3.25 -8.43 -0.06
N LYS A 80 -3.52 -9.72 -0.32
CA LYS A 80 -3.19 -10.38 -1.60
C LYS A 80 -3.80 -9.70 -2.83
N ASP A 81 -4.94 -9.02 -2.66
CA ASP A 81 -5.63 -8.32 -3.75
C ASP A 81 -5.35 -6.80 -3.67
N PHE A 82 -5.26 -6.25 -2.46
CA PHE A 82 -5.00 -4.82 -2.21
C PHE A 82 -3.60 -4.38 -2.66
N VAL A 83 -2.55 -5.14 -2.31
CA VAL A 83 -1.16 -4.76 -2.59
C VAL A 83 -0.86 -4.75 -4.09
N PRO A 84 -1.20 -5.78 -4.87
CA PRO A 84 -0.99 -5.74 -6.33
C PRO A 84 -1.77 -4.62 -7.00
N TYR A 85 -2.99 -4.32 -6.55
CA TYR A 85 -3.78 -3.22 -7.08
C TYR A 85 -3.11 -1.85 -6.80
N ALA A 86 -2.65 -1.64 -5.57
CA ALA A 86 -1.91 -0.43 -5.20
C ALA A 86 -0.59 -0.29 -6.00
N MET A 87 0.12 -1.40 -6.24
CA MET A 87 1.31 -1.42 -7.10
C MET A 87 1.00 -1.01 -8.54
N GLN A 88 -0.07 -1.55 -9.14
CA GLN A 88 -0.47 -1.19 -10.50
C GLN A 88 -0.82 0.29 -10.62
N LEU A 89 -1.55 0.85 -9.65
CA LEU A 89 -1.84 2.28 -9.60
C LEU A 89 -0.56 3.12 -9.51
N ARG A 90 0.41 2.68 -8.71
CA ARG A 90 1.72 3.33 -8.58
C ARG A 90 2.51 3.29 -9.88
N GLU A 91 2.51 2.17 -10.60
CA GLU A 91 3.15 2.03 -11.91
C GLU A 91 2.51 2.95 -12.95
N ILE A 92 1.18 3.03 -13.00
CA ILE A 92 0.45 3.94 -13.89
C ILE A 92 0.80 5.40 -13.58
N GLN A 93 0.87 5.78 -12.30
CA GLN A 93 1.27 7.12 -11.89
C GLN A 93 2.71 7.44 -12.30
N LYS A 94 3.67 6.55 -12.02
CA LYS A 94 5.07 6.73 -12.43
C LYS A 94 5.20 6.87 -13.94
N ALA A 95 4.48 6.04 -14.71
CA ALA A 95 4.46 6.15 -16.16
C ALA A 95 3.94 7.52 -16.62
N ARG A 96 2.81 8.01 -16.05
CA ARG A 96 2.28 9.35 -16.37
C ARG A 96 3.25 10.47 -16.03
N SER A 97 3.91 10.41 -14.87
CA SER A 97 4.91 11.42 -14.48
C SER A 97 6.15 11.46 -15.39
N VAL A 98 6.49 10.34 -16.06
CA VAL A 98 7.56 10.32 -17.07
C VAL A 98 7.12 10.99 -18.39
N PHE A 99 5.82 10.97 -18.71
CA PHE A 99 5.28 11.60 -19.92
C PHE A 99 4.92 13.09 -19.74
N ASP A 100 4.76 13.55 -18.49
CA ASP A 100 4.55 14.98 -18.16
C ASP A 100 5.87 15.76 -17.99
N ASP A 101 7.03 15.14 -18.24
CA ASP A 101 8.29 15.88 -18.32
C ASP A 101 8.26 16.70 -19.63
N PRO A 102 8.28 18.04 -19.58
CA PRO A 102 8.26 18.84 -20.80
C PRO A 102 9.50 18.47 -21.60
N SER A 103 9.29 17.96 -22.81
CA SER A 103 10.37 17.81 -23.78
C SER A 103 11.08 19.16 -23.87
N PRO A 104 12.42 19.23 -23.75
CA PRO A 104 13.16 20.49 -23.73
C PRO A 104 13.13 21.27 -25.05
N ASP A 105 12.27 20.88 -26.00
CA ASP A 105 12.15 21.46 -27.34
C ASP A 105 11.12 22.61 -27.46
N ASP A 106 10.40 22.97 -26.39
CA ASP A 106 9.49 24.13 -26.39
C ASP A 106 10.14 25.45 -25.91
N LEU A 107 11.46 25.54 -26.00
CA LEU A 107 12.24 26.78 -25.79
C LEU A 107 12.98 27.20 -27.07
N PHE A 108 12.25 27.45 -28.15
CA PHE A 108 12.75 28.18 -29.33
C PHE A 108 11.73 29.21 -29.82
#